data_AF-A0A7R9ZST1-F1
#
_entry.id   AF-A0A7R9ZST1-F1
#
_cell.length_a   1.000
_cell.length_b   1.000
_cell.length_c   1.000
_cell.angle_alpha   90.00
_cell.angle_beta   90.00
_cell.angle_gamma   90.00
#
_symmetry.space_group_name_H-M   'P 1'
#
loop_
_entity.id
_entity.type
_entity.pdbx_description
1 polymer ?
#
loop_
_entity_poly.entity_id
_entity_poly.type
_entity_poly.pdbx_seq_one_letter_code
_entity_poly.pdbx_strand_id
1 'polypeptide(L)'
;YGGQAWSLKPGGRDGKGVNAPKASDNDDDDDSDFDDVSGREYDDAYQDTIRQSDYEYADQIVKAMVQFYEESDGSIQLQHDILDFVMDHILPAAAGKRAKIIRSLIPSNPQTLQRVVDIGGTFHHRYSDMIRSEGWLRQNGMCVVDNIRVGRSTIPNAGRGAFAQRSFTKHEIIVPTPMVHISRKQLERDQQQPQLLLNYCFGHPESSLLLLPLGPMATYINHSPKPNAYITWMATSDTKGLTNRPYWQDKSVEQVLRKKYVGIVMKIVALRDILPGEEIVLDYGNDWQRAYDGIRASDTAWPLKAQDLRRRHRDRLPRNVGMACFIRSEYKVLRYNRNNQQITQFVETSPRGEDLCIVDVLARHAGNYTVLARVSLDRVEQVENVPRTACTFVDRPYTSDLHVDGALRQVIRIPDEQFPLAWRDLR
;
A
#
# COMPACT_ATOMS: atom_id res chain seq x y z
N TYR A 1 55.94 -1.63 -11.04
CA TYR A 1 56.97 -2.63 -10.69
C TYR A 1 56.22 -3.91 -10.32
N GLY A 2 55.89 -4.80 -11.26
CA GLY A 2 56.74 -5.90 -11.74
C GLY A 2 56.83 -7.01 -10.67
N GLY A 3 56.56 -8.30 -10.87
CA GLY A 3 56.23 -9.14 -12.03
C GLY A 3 55.49 -10.42 -11.54
N GLN A 4 54.75 -11.11 -12.41
CA GLN A 4 55.13 -12.37 -13.08
C GLN A 4 55.39 -13.55 -12.11
N ALA A 5 54.57 -14.61 -12.06
CA ALA A 5 54.20 -15.64 -13.05
C ALA A 5 54.98 -16.93 -12.77
N TRP A 6 54.28 -18.07 -12.58
CA TRP A 6 54.76 -19.40 -12.98
C TRP A 6 53.57 -20.33 -13.25
N SER A 7 53.61 -20.98 -14.40
CA SER A 7 52.81 -22.14 -14.78
C SER A 7 53.62 -23.42 -14.54
N LEU A 8 52.94 -24.55 -14.35
CA LEU A 8 53.18 -25.86 -14.98
C LEU A 8 52.24 -26.93 -14.41
N LYS A 9 51.64 -27.72 -15.31
CA LYS A 9 50.93 -29.01 -15.11
C LYS A 9 51.94 -30.17 -15.25
N PRO A 10 51.58 -31.49 -15.24
CA PRO A 10 50.56 -32.27 -14.50
C PRO A 10 51.12 -33.59 -13.86
N GLY A 11 50.26 -34.34 -13.16
CA GLY A 11 50.44 -35.75 -12.73
C GLY A 11 50.08 -35.89 -11.25
N GLY A 12 49.37 -36.89 -10.72
CA GLY A 12 48.85 -38.16 -11.21
C GLY A 12 48.61 -39.06 -9.98
N ARG A 13 47.37 -39.52 -9.80
CA ARG A 13 46.88 -40.69 -9.03
C ARG A 13 46.92 -40.78 -7.48
N ASP A 14 45.74 -41.22 -7.02
CA ASP A 14 45.38 -42.16 -5.94
C ASP A 14 45.51 -41.76 -4.46
N GLY A 15 44.37 -41.85 -3.75
CA GLY A 15 44.39 -42.09 -2.30
C GLY A 15 43.21 -41.57 -1.48
N LYS A 16 42.13 -42.36 -1.42
CA LYS A 16 41.26 -42.64 -0.25
C LYS A 16 40.81 -41.48 0.67
N GLY A 17 39.55 -41.10 0.48
CA GLY A 17 38.45 -41.10 1.47
C GLY A 17 38.70 -40.60 2.90
N VAL A 18 38.05 -39.48 3.26
CA VAL A 18 37.45 -39.24 4.58
C VAL A 18 36.15 -38.43 4.39
N ASN A 19 35.08 -38.89 5.04
CA ASN A 19 33.73 -38.31 5.10
C ASN A 19 33.69 -36.98 5.87
N ALA A 20 32.88 -36.02 5.39
CA ALA A 20 32.20 -34.99 6.20
C ALA A 20 31.02 -34.39 5.38
N PRO A 21 29.95 -33.90 6.04
CA PRO A 21 28.58 -34.05 5.57
C PRO A 21 28.09 -32.93 4.65
N LYS A 22 27.24 -33.29 3.68
CA LYS A 22 26.43 -32.37 2.90
C LYS A 22 25.27 -31.87 3.75
N ALA A 23 25.17 -30.56 3.90
CA ALA A 23 23.93 -29.90 4.27
C ALA A 23 22.95 -30.04 3.11
N SER A 24 21.82 -30.70 3.36
CA SER A 24 20.68 -30.78 2.46
C SER A 24 19.74 -29.61 2.77
N ASP A 25 19.78 -28.57 1.93
CA ASP A 25 18.71 -27.58 1.84
C ASP A 25 17.58 -28.22 1.02
N ASN A 26 16.56 -28.72 1.71
CA ASN A 26 15.28 -29.09 1.11
C ASN A 26 14.40 -27.84 1.10
N ASP A 27 14.44 -27.09 0.00
CA ASP A 27 13.36 -26.18 -0.39
C ASP A 27 12.44 -26.98 -1.33
N ASP A 28 11.44 -27.64 -0.74
CA ASP A 28 10.32 -28.24 -1.45
C ASP A 28 9.36 -27.10 -1.90
N ASP A 29 9.61 -26.55 -3.09
CA ASP A 29 8.64 -25.74 -3.83
C ASP A 29 7.71 -26.70 -4.58
N ASP A 30 6.55 -26.95 -3.98
CA ASP A 30 5.43 -27.73 -4.52
C ASP A 30 4.66 -26.89 -5.55
N ASP A 31 5.15 -26.90 -6.79
CA ASP A 31 4.43 -26.38 -7.98
C ASP A 31 3.40 -27.44 -8.41
N SER A 32 2.16 -27.31 -7.93
CA SER A 32 1.01 -28.07 -8.46
C SER A 32 0.13 -27.19 -9.35
N ASP A 33 0.11 -27.60 -10.61
CA ASP A 33 -0.84 -27.42 -11.70
C ASP A 33 -2.13 -26.65 -11.39
N PHE A 34 -2.27 -25.53 -12.10
CA PHE A 34 -3.48 -24.73 -12.19
C PHE A 34 -4.22 -25.11 -13.48
N ASP A 35 -4.95 -26.22 -13.46
CA ASP A 35 -5.96 -26.51 -14.50
C ASP A 35 -7.22 -27.17 -13.90
N ASP A 36 -8.34 -26.54 -14.22
CA ASP A 36 -9.68 -27.09 -14.37
C ASP A 36 -10.44 -27.63 -13.13
N VAL A 37 -11.17 -26.73 -12.43
CA VAL A 37 -12.36 -27.11 -11.63
C VAL A 37 -13.48 -26.11 -11.84
N SER A 38 -14.32 -26.37 -12.84
CA SER A 38 -15.67 -25.83 -12.93
C SER A 38 -16.55 -26.41 -11.81
N GLY A 39 -17.15 -25.55 -10.98
CA GLY A 39 -18.40 -25.87 -10.28
C GLY A 39 -18.33 -26.44 -8.86
N ARG A 40 -17.45 -25.92 -7.98
CA ARG A 40 -17.68 -26.04 -6.53
C ARG A 40 -18.30 -24.76 -5.99
N GLU A 41 -19.38 -24.91 -5.24
CA GLU A 41 -19.95 -23.88 -4.35
C GLU A 41 -18.81 -23.17 -3.62
N TYR A 42 -18.77 -21.84 -3.77
CA TYR A 42 -17.89 -20.96 -3.00
C TYR A 42 -18.39 -20.92 -1.55
N ASP A 43 -18.17 -22.00 -0.80
CA ASP A 43 -18.35 -22.02 0.65
C ASP A 43 -17.12 -21.35 1.31
N ASP A 44 -17.36 -20.16 1.86
CA ASP A 44 -16.65 -19.58 3.02
C ASP A 44 -15.12 -19.36 2.97
N ALA A 45 -14.49 -19.34 1.79
CA ALA A 45 -13.04 -19.05 1.69
C ALA A 45 -12.67 -17.56 1.91
N TYR A 46 -13.64 -16.64 1.82
CA TYR A 46 -13.42 -15.22 2.03
C TYR A 46 -14.01 -14.75 3.36
N GLN A 47 -13.13 -14.74 4.38
CA GLN A 47 -13.20 -13.92 5.60
C GLN A 47 -13.97 -14.47 6.81
N ASP A 48 -13.53 -15.62 7.31
CA ASP A 48 -13.48 -15.81 8.76
C ASP A 48 -12.43 -14.88 9.38
N THR A 49 -12.69 -13.56 9.35
CA THR A 49 -11.87 -12.59 10.08
C THR A 49 -11.93 -12.93 11.57
N ILE A 50 -10.76 -13.17 12.15
CA ILE A 50 -10.60 -13.35 13.58
C ILE A 50 -11.00 -12.03 14.25
N ARG A 51 -11.95 -12.08 15.17
CA ARG A 51 -12.48 -10.94 15.91
C ARG A 51 -11.85 -10.88 17.28
N GLN A 52 -11.89 -9.70 17.90
CA GLN A 52 -11.47 -9.52 19.30
C GLN A 52 -12.18 -10.50 20.25
N SER A 53 -13.48 -10.73 20.04
CA SER A 53 -14.28 -11.67 20.83
C SER A 53 -13.77 -13.12 20.77
N ASP A 54 -13.08 -13.52 19.69
CA ASP A 54 -12.52 -14.87 19.59
C ASP A 54 -11.31 -15.03 20.50
N TYR A 55 -10.47 -14.00 20.60
CA TYR A 55 -9.35 -13.98 21.53
C TYR A 55 -9.86 -13.96 22.98
N GLU A 56 -10.86 -13.13 23.27
CA GLU A 56 -11.47 -13.09 24.61
C GLU A 56 -12.04 -14.45 25.03
N TYR A 57 -12.69 -15.16 24.10
CA TYR A 57 -13.22 -16.50 24.35
C TYR A 57 -12.12 -17.55 24.48
N ALA A 58 -11.10 -17.50 23.62
CA ALA A 58 -9.93 -18.36 23.71
C ALA A 58 -9.19 -18.17 25.05
N ASP A 59 -9.03 -16.92 25.49
CA ASP A 59 -8.38 -16.57 26.75
C ASP A 59 -9.16 -17.08 27.97
N GLN A 60 -10.50 -17.05 27.91
CA GLN A 60 -11.35 -17.65 28.95
C GLN A 60 -11.11 -19.17 29.06
N ILE A 61 -11.05 -19.86 27.92
CA ILE A 61 -10.77 -21.31 27.89
C ILE A 61 -9.37 -21.58 28.45
N VAL A 62 -8.35 -20.86 27.98
CA VAL A 62 -6.96 -21.04 28.44
C VAL A 62 -6.85 -20.82 29.94
N LYS A 63 -7.46 -19.77 30.49
CA LYS A 63 -7.46 -19.51 31.94
C LYS A 63 -8.15 -20.61 32.74
N ALA A 64 -9.31 -21.09 32.26
CA ALA A 64 -10.03 -22.18 32.92
C ALA A 64 -9.21 -23.50 32.92
N MET A 65 -8.52 -23.80 31.82
CA MET A 65 -7.66 -24.98 31.71
C MET A 65 -6.45 -24.89 32.64
N VAL A 66 -5.79 -23.73 32.67
CA VAL A 66 -4.66 -23.48 33.58
C VAL A 66 -5.08 -23.65 35.04
N GLN A 67 -6.19 -23.02 35.45
CA GLN A 67 -6.71 -23.16 36.81
C GLN A 67 -7.02 -24.63 37.15
N PHE A 68 -7.65 -25.36 36.24
CA PHE A 68 -7.95 -26.78 36.44
C PHE A 68 -6.68 -27.64 36.61
N TYR A 69 -5.61 -27.34 35.87
CA TYR A 69 -4.33 -28.03 35.99
C TYR A 69 -3.57 -27.69 37.28
N GLU A 70 -3.72 -26.47 37.82
CA GLU A 70 -3.13 -26.11 39.11
C GLU A 70 -3.83 -26.82 40.28
N GLU A 71 -5.15 -27.05 40.17
CA GLU A 71 -5.94 -27.75 41.19
C GLU A 71 -5.79 -29.29 41.11
N SER A 72 -5.37 -29.81 39.96
CA SER A 72 -5.28 -31.25 39.70
C SER A 72 -3.82 -31.70 39.60
N ASP A 73 -3.38 -32.61 40.48
CA ASP A 73 -2.02 -33.23 40.42
C ASP A 73 -1.90 -34.29 39.29
N GLY A 74 -2.48 -33.98 38.14
CA GLY A 74 -2.61 -34.88 36.99
C GLY A 74 -1.30 -35.01 36.21
N SER A 75 -1.07 -36.19 35.63
CA SER A 75 0.05 -36.39 34.72
C SER A 75 -0.08 -35.51 33.47
N ILE A 76 1.05 -35.18 32.83
CA ILE A 76 1.07 -34.41 31.57
C ILE A 76 0.19 -35.08 30.49
N GLN A 77 0.14 -36.41 30.47
CA GLN A 77 -0.72 -37.14 29.54
C GLN A 77 -2.21 -36.85 29.79
N LEU A 78 -2.64 -36.86 31.06
CA LEU A 78 -4.01 -36.50 31.41
C LEU A 78 -4.33 -35.06 31.02
N GLN A 79 -3.37 -34.13 31.15
CA GLN A 79 -3.56 -32.75 30.71
C GLN A 79 -3.80 -32.66 29.20
N HIS A 80 -3.02 -33.39 28.40
CA HIS A 80 -3.22 -33.49 26.95
C HIS A 80 -4.59 -34.06 26.60
N ASP A 81 -4.97 -35.18 27.20
CA ASP A 81 -6.25 -35.85 26.92
C ASP A 81 -7.44 -34.92 27.25
N ILE A 82 -7.35 -34.15 28.34
CA ILE A 82 -8.37 -33.17 28.72
C ILE A 82 -8.39 -31.99 27.73
N LEU A 83 -7.23 -31.47 27.32
CA LEU A 83 -7.17 -30.39 26.34
C LEU A 83 -7.81 -30.81 25.01
N ASP A 84 -7.46 -31.99 24.51
CA ASP A 84 -8.04 -32.54 23.29
C ASP A 84 -9.55 -32.74 23.43
N PHE A 85 -10.01 -33.26 24.58
CA PHE A 85 -11.44 -33.38 24.85
C PHE A 85 -12.18 -32.03 24.82
N VAL A 86 -11.61 -30.98 25.45
CA VAL A 86 -12.19 -29.63 25.40
C VAL A 86 -12.22 -29.10 23.97
N MET A 87 -11.15 -29.26 23.20
CA MET A 87 -11.04 -28.73 21.84
C MET A 87 -11.91 -29.47 20.82
N ASP A 88 -12.10 -30.78 20.98
CA ASP A 88 -12.82 -31.63 20.02
C ASP A 88 -14.30 -31.81 20.34
N HIS A 89 -14.69 -31.74 21.62
CA HIS A 89 -16.08 -32.01 22.02
C HIS A 89 -16.79 -30.79 22.61
N ILE A 90 -16.14 -30.06 23.52
CA ILE A 90 -16.78 -28.93 24.21
C ILE A 90 -16.84 -27.70 23.32
N LEU A 91 -15.71 -27.33 22.72
CA LEU A 91 -15.59 -26.10 21.95
C LEU A 91 -16.55 -26.05 20.74
N PRO A 92 -16.72 -27.11 19.93
CA PRO A 92 -17.71 -27.12 18.85
C PRO A 92 -19.15 -26.93 19.35
N ALA A 93 -19.50 -27.55 20.48
CA ALA A 93 -20.83 -27.43 21.07
C ALA A 93 -21.10 -26.00 21.58
N ALA A 94 -20.10 -25.35 22.18
CA ALA A 94 -20.24 -24.03 22.79
C ALA A 94 -20.11 -22.86 21.79
N ALA A 95 -19.16 -22.95 20.84
CA ALA A 95 -18.82 -21.85 19.93
C ALA A 95 -19.40 -22.01 18.51
N GLY A 96 -20.04 -23.14 18.20
CA GLY A 96 -20.67 -23.43 16.92
C GLY A 96 -19.70 -23.22 15.75
N LYS A 97 -20.10 -22.42 14.75
CA LYS A 97 -19.31 -22.17 13.54
C LYS A 97 -17.93 -21.55 13.84
N ARG A 98 -17.74 -20.86 14.97
CA ARG A 98 -16.47 -20.19 15.31
C ARG A 98 -15.45 -21.09 16.03
N ALA A 99 -15.84 -22.31 16.40
CA ALA A 99 -14.98 -23.24 17.12
C ALA A 99 -13.64 -23.49 16.41
N LYS A 100 -13.64 -23.59 15.07
CA LYS A 100 -12.42 -23.79 14.27
C LYS A 100 -11.44 -22.61 14.40
N ILE A 101 -11.95 -21.37 14.38
CA ILE A 101 -11.14 -20.17 14.55
C ILE A 101 -10.54 -20.13 15.95
N ILE A 102 -11.37 -20.29 16.98
CA ILE A 102 -10.96 -20.25 18.38
C ILE A 102 -9.93 -21.34 18.69
N ARG A 103 -10.13 -22.56 18.18
CA ARG A 103 -9.17 -23.66 18.30
C ARG A 103 -7.80 -23.26 17.73
N SER A 104 -7.77 -22.54 16.62
CA SER A 104 -6.51 -22.05 16.01
C SER A 104 -5.79 -20.98 16.84
N LEU A 105 -6.43 -20.41 17.87
CA LEU A 105 -5.83 -19.41 18.77
C LEU A 105 -5.16 -20.06 19.99
N ILE A 106 -5.52 -21.30 20.32
CA ILE A 106 -5.08 -21.98 21.54
C ILE A 106 -3.94 -22.96 21.19
N PRO A 107 -2.77 -22.90 21.86
CA PRO A 107 -1.70 -23.86 21.65
C PRO A 107 -2.13 -25.28 21.99
N SER A 108 -1.69 -26.26 21.19
CA SER A 108 -1.99 -27.68 21.43
C SER A 108 -1.15 -28.31 22.55
N ASN A 109 -0.12 -27.63 23.04
CA ASN A 109 0.71 -28.11 24.15
C ASN A 109 0.22 -27.51 25.49
N PRO A 110 -0.29 -28.31 26.43
CA PRO A 110 -0.73 -27.88 27.76
C PRO A 110 0.31 -27.06 28.52
N GLN A 111 1.60 -27.41 28.41
CA GLN A 111 2.69 -26.71 29.09
C GLN A 111 2.87 -25.27 28.59
N THR A 112 2.37 -24.95 27.40
CA THR A 112 2.43 -23.60 26.84
C THR A 112 1.29 -22.71 27.36
N LEU A 113 0.21 -23.29 27.88
CA LEU A 113 -0.98 -22.53 28.31
C LEU A 113 -0.68 -21.58 29.46
N GLN A 114 0.13 -21.99 30.44
CA GLN A 114 0.57 -21.10 31.53
C GLN A 114 1.30 -19.87 30.96
N ARG A 115 2.25 -20.12 30.04
CA ARG A 115 3.00 -19.05 29.38
C ARG A 115 2.09 -18.10 28.60
N VAL A 116 1.00 -18.60 27.99
CA VAL A 116 0.00 -17.76 27.32
C VAL A 116 -0.70 -16.84 28.32
N VAL A 117 -1.07 -17.33 29.49
CA VAL A 117 -1.65 -16.50 30.56
C VAL A 117 -0.65 -15.46 31.06
N ASP A 118 0.59 -15.86 31.30
CA ASP A 118 1.65 -14.99 31.86
C ASP A 118 2.00 -13.82 30.93
N ILE A 119 2.00 -14.04 29.61
CA ILE A 119 2.24 -12.97 28.62
C ILE A 119 1.00 -12.13 28.32
N GLY A 120 -0.14 -12.44 28.96
CA GLY A 120 -1.38 -11.67 28.90
C GLY A 120 -2.39 -12.10 27.82
N GLY A 121 -2.35 -13.36 27.37
CA GLY A 121 -3.40 -13.96 26.53
C GLY A 121 -2.91 -14.52 25.18
N THR A 122 -3.83 -15.20 24.48
CA THR A 122 -3.63 -15.85 23.19
C THR A 122 -3.22 -14.88 22.08
N PHE A 123 -3.71 -13.64 22.15
CA PHE A 123 -3.29 -12.57 21.23
C PHE A 123 -1.80 -12.25 21.39
N HIS A 124 -1.34 -12.02 22.63
CA HIS A 124 0.06 -11.74 22.94
C HIS A 124 0.97 -12.93 22.66
N HIS A 125 0.46 -14.16 22.79
CA HIS A 125 1.18 -15.35 22.37
C HIS A 125 1.43 -15.39 20.87
N ARG A 126 0.35 -15.29 20.09
CA ARG A 126 0.38 -15.40 18.63
C ARG A 126 1.13 -14.25 17.97
N TYR A 127 1.03 -13.04 18.54
CA TYR A 127 1.68 -11.84 18.05
C TYR A 127 2.67 -11.27 19.05
N SER A 128 3.42 -12.14 19.71
CA SER A 128 4.52 -11.73 20.60
C SER A 128 5.53 -10.83 19.89
N ASP A 129 5.58 -10.91 18.56
CA ASP A 129 6.40 -10.05 17.72
C ASP A 129 5.84 -8.66 17.39
N MET A 130 4.52 -8.47 17.51
CA MET A 130 3.88 -7.18 17.26
C MET A 130 3.87 -6.27 18.49
N ILE A 131 4.00 -6.85 19.68
CA ILE A 131 3.98 -6.10 20.94
C ILE A 131 5.38 -6.12 21.53
N ARG A 132 5.88 -4.91 21.79
CA ARG A 132 7.24 -4.67 22.25
C ARG A 132 7.18 -3.81 23.49
N SER A 133 8.05 -4.10 24.45
CA SER A 133 8.19 -3.25 25.63
C SER A 133 8.61 -1.85 25.22
N GLU A 134 8.25 -0.85 26.03
CA GLU A 134 8.64 0.55 25.77
C GLU A 134 10.17 0.68 25.64
N GLY A 135 10.94 -0.01 26.48
CA GLY A 135 12.40 -0.04 26.39
C GLY A 135 12.90 -0.61 25.05
N TRP A 136 12.27 -1.67 24.55
CA TRP A 136 12.57 -2.21 23.22
C TRP A 136 12.22 -1.22 22.12
N LEU A 137 11.06 -0.57 22.20
CA LEU A 137 10.61 0.44 21.22
C LEU A 137 11.52 1.67 21.22
N ARG A 138 12.00 2.12 22.38
CA ARG A 138 12.97 3.23 22.46
C ARG A 138 14.32 2.89 21.82
N GLN A 139 14.71 1.61 21.86
CA GLN A 139 15.99 1.15 21.31
C GLN A 139 15.92 0.71 19.84
N ASN A 140 14.77 0.19 19.39
CA ASN A 140 14.63 -0.47 18.08
C ASN A 140 13.44 0.05 17.27
N GLY A 141 12.47 0.69 17.91
CA GLY A 141 11.31 1.26 17.26
C GLY A 141 11.68 2.49 16.45
N MET A 142 10.97 2.68 15.34
CA MET A 142 11.14 3.84 14.47
C MET A 142 9.78 4.45 14.18
N CYS A 143 9.61 5.72 14.53
CA CYS A 143 8.40 6.44 14.18
C CYS A 143 8.42 6.74 12.67
N VAL A 144 7.47 6.16 11.94
CA VAL A 144 7.35 6.33 10.48
C VAL A 144 6.43 7.51 10.12
N VAL A 145 5.45 7.84 10.98
CA VAL A 145 4.40 8.81 10.68
C VAL A 145 4.69 10.21 11.25
N ASP A 146 5.30 10.31 12.43
CA ASP A 146 5.45 11.58 13.16
C ASP A 146 6.60 12.47 12.66
N ASN A 147 7.39 11.97 11.71
CA ASN A 147 8.55 12.68 11.19
C ASN A 147 8.17 13.67 10.09
N ILE A 148 7.07 13.41 9.38
CA ILE A 148 6.69 14.12 8.15
C ILE A 148 5.20 14.45 8.18
N ARG A 149 4.86 15.70 7.85
CA ARG A 149 3.48 16.12 7.56
C ARG A 149 3.32 16.50 6.10
N VAL A 150 2.13 16.28 5.55
CA VAL A 150 1.78 16.75 4.20
C VAL A 150 1.27 18.19 4.27
N GLY A 151 1.82 19.05 3.43
CA GLY A 151 1.43 20.44 3.29
C GLY A 151 1.31 20.86 1.82
N ARG A 152 0.98 22.14 1.58
CA ARG A 152 1.11 22.74 0.25
C ARG A 152 2.59 22.95 -0.04
N SER A 153 3.09 22.42 -1.15
CA SER A 153 4.51 22.54 -1.52
C SER A 153 4.91 24.00 -1.73
N THR A 154 6.17 24.32 -1.41
CA THR A 154 6.83 25.58 -1.73
C THR A 154 7.27 25.63 -3.19
N ILE A 155 7.39 24.47 -3.85
CA ILE A 155 7.72 24.36 -5.27
C ILE A 155 6.49 24.74 -6.10
N PRO A 156 6.61 25.71 -7.03
CA PRO A 156 5.51 26.10 -7.90
C PRO A 156 4.93 24.89 -8.65
N ASN A 157 3.61 24.75 -8.64
CA ASN A 157 2.85 23.72 -9.35
C ASN A 157 3.11 22.26 -8.91
N ALA A 158 3.94 22.00 -7.89
CA ALA A 158 4.12 20.64 -7.34
C ALA A 158 2.90 20.17 -6.51
N GLY A 159 2.00 21.09 -6.16
CA GLY A 159 0.78 20.76 -5.42
C GLY A 159 1.04 20.57 -3.93
N ARG A 160 1.20 19.33 -3.48
CA ARG A 160 1.47 18.97 -2.08
C ARG A 160 2.92 18.54 -1.92
N GLY A 161 3.46 18.77 -0.73
CA GLY A 161 4.83 18.43 -0.36
C GLY A 161 4.88 17.78 1.02
N ALA A 162 5.98 17.07 1.27
CA ALA A 162 6.34 16.52 2.56
C ALA A 162 7.18 17.53 3.35
N PHE A 163 6.78 17.82 4.59
CA PHE A 163 7.44 18.77 5.47
C PHE A 163 7.91 18.10 6.76
N ALA A 164 9.09 18.46 7.23
CA ALA A 164 9.61 17.99 8.50
C ALA A 164 8.71 18.44 9.66
N GLN A 165 8.34 17.53 10.57
CA GLN A 165 7.64 17.88 11.81
C GLN A 165 8.58 18.17 12.98
N ARG A 166 9.79 17.63 12.93
CA ARG A 166 10.88 17.85 13.89
C ARG A 166 12.17 18.21 13.17
N SER A 167 13.22 18.55 13.91
CA SER A 167 14.55 18.74 13.33
C SER A 167 15.20 17.39 13.03
N PHE A 168 15.94 17.34 11.93
CA PHE A 168 16.81 16.23 11.58
C PHE A 168 18.25 16.73 11.50
N THR A 169 19.17 15.94 12.01
CA THR A 169 20.61 16.17 11.85
C THR A 169 21.11 15.55 10.55
N LYS A 170 22.23 16.06 10.02
CA LYS A 170 22.89 15.48 8.85
C LYS A 170 23.12 13.97 9.03
N HIS A 171 22.73 13.18 8.02
CA HIS A 171 22.75 11.71 7.98
C HIS A 171 21.73 11.01 8.88
N GLU A 172 20.82 11.73 9.52
CA GLU A 172 19.71 11.12 10.24
C GLU A 172 18.67 10.53 9.28
N ILE A 173 18.10 9.39 9.66
CA ILE A 173 17.02 8.74 8.92
C ILE A 173 15.72 9.54 9.15
N ILE A 174 15.17 10.05 8.06
CA ILE A 174 13.90 10.79 8.06
C ILE A 174 12.74 9.80 8.08
N VAL A 175 12.70 8.86 7.13
CA VAL A 175 11.63 7.86 7.04
C VAL A 175 12.12 6.59 6.34
N PRO A 176 11.85 5.39 6.90
CA PRO A 176 12.02 4.14 6.19
C PRO A 176 10.84 3.89 5.26
N THR A 177 11.06 3.21 4.16
CA THR A 177 10.06 3.03 3.12
C THR A 177 10.20 1.64 2.51
N PRO A 178 9.38 0.69 2.97
CA PRO A 178 9.22 -0.60 2.30
C PRO A 178 8.82 -0.39 0.84
N MET A 179 9.31 -1.23 -0.06
CA MET A 179 9.15 -1.07 -1.51
C MET A 179 8.38 -2.25 -2.08
N VAL A 180 7.23 -1.98 -2.71
CA VAL A 180 6.57 -2.98 -3.56
C VAL A 180 7.31 -3.07 -4.87
N HIS A 181 7.78 -4.27 -5.20
CA HIS A 181 8.28 -4.56 -6.52
C HIS A 181 7.13 -4.71 -7.52
N ILE A 182 7.22 -3.98 -8.62
CA ILE A 182 6.25 -3.98 -9.72
C ILE A 182 7.02 -4.18 -11.02
N SER A 183 6.48 -4.96 -11.95
CA SER A 183 7.06 -5.07 -13.28
C SER A 183 6.72 -3.81 -14.08
N ARG A 184 7.72 -3.23 -14.76
CA ARG A 184 7.53 -2.10 -15.69
C ARG A 184 6.45 -2.40 -16.73
N LYS A 185 6.39 -3.64 -17.22
CA LYS A 185 5.36 -4.10 -18.18
C LYS A 185 3.93 -3.99 -17.63
N GLN A 186 3.73 -4.14 -16.32
CA GLN A 186 2.40 -3.97 -15.70
C GLN A 186 1.94 -2.51 -15.67
N LEU A 187 2.87 -1.56 -15.77
CA LEU A 187 2.56 -0.13 -15.85
C LEU A 187 2.56 0.40 -17.29
N GLU A 188 2.84 -0.44 -18.28
CA GLU A 188 2.62 -0.15 -19.69
C GLU A 188 1.17 -0.48 -20.03
N ARG A 189 0.41 0.49 -20.57
CA ARG A 189 -0.93 0.20 -21.11
C ARG A 189 -0.79 -0.35 -22.52
N ASP A 190 -1.72 -1.22 -22.91
CA ASP A 190 -1.73 -2.06 -24.11
C ASP A 190 -1.34 -1.41 -25.46
N GLN A 191 -1.26 -0.09 -25.59
CA GLN A 191 -0.57 0.60 -26.70
C GLN A 191 -0.61 2.13 -26.50
N GLN A 192 0.36 2.72 -25.77
CA GLN A 192 1.06 3.98 -26.15
C GLN A 192 1.52 4.86 -24.98
N GLN A 193 1.04 4.69 -23.74
CA GLN A 193 1.53 5.53 -22.63
C GLN A 193 1.64 4.76 -21.30
N PRO A 194 2.76 4.92 -20.56
CA PRO A 194 2.86 4.41 -19.20
C PRO A 194 1.78 4.98 -18.27
N GLN A 195 1.46 4.25 -17.20
CA GLN A 195 0.58 4.75 -16.16
C GLN A 195 1.24 5.90 -15.38
N LEU A 196 0.45 6.87 -14.86
CA LEU A 196 0.99 7.95 -14.02
C LEU A 196 1.64 7.45 -12.73
N LEU A 197 1.29 6.24 -12.28
CA LEU A 197 1.92 5.61 -11.13
C LEU A 197 3.45 5.53 -11.28
N LEU A 198 3.95 5.50 -12.52
CA LEU A 198 5.37 5.52 -12.83
C LEU A 198 6.12 6.70 -12.19
N ASN A 199 5.47 7.86 -12.03
CA ASN A 199 6.06 9.05 -11.40
C ASN A 199 6.38 8.88 -9.91
N TYR A 200 5.84 7.84 -9.29
CA TYR A 200 6.03 7.53 -7.87
C TYR A 200 6.91 6.30 -7.68
N CYS A 201 7.34 5.66 -8.76
CA CYS A 201 8.21 4.48 -8.70
C CYS A 201 9.67 4.89 -8.80
N PHE A 202 10.50 4.24 -7.99
CA PHE A 202 11.95 4.23 -8.16
C PHE A 202 12.36 3.11 -9.12
N GLY A 203 13.41 3.34 -9.89
CA GLY A 203 13.92 2.31 -10.80
C GLY A 203 15.14 2.76 -11.58
N HIS A 204 15.54 1.93 -12.53
CA HIS A 204 16.71 2.15 -13.39
C HIS A 204 16.32 1.99 -14.86
N PRO A 205 16.93 2.74 -15.80
CA PRO A 205 16.64 2.61 -17.24
C PRO A 205 16.90 1.21 -17.80
N GLU A 206 17.94 0.55 -17.29
CA GLU A 206 18.33 -0.82 -17.70
C GLU A 206 17.57 -1.91 -16.93
N SER A 207 16.44 -1.59 -16.29
CA SER A 207 15.68 -2.55 -15.49
C SER A 207 14.18 -2.47 -15.73
N SER A 208 13.58 -3.65 -15.84
CA SER A 208 12.13 -3.88 -15.81
C SER A 208 11.57 -3.92 -14.39
N LEU A 209 12.41 -3.88 -13.35
CA LEU A 209 11.99 -3.76 -11.96
C LEU A 209 11.70 -2.30 -11.59
N LEU A 210 10.51 -2.07 -11.04
CA LEU A 210 10.11 -0.81 -10.42
C LEU A 210 9.85 -1.04 -8.94
N LEU A 211 10.17 -0.03 -8.13
CA LEU A 211 10.01 -0.06 -6.68
C LEU A 211 9.06 1.07 -6.27
N LEU A 212 7.85 0.70 -5.83
CA LEU A 212 6.85 1.64 -5.34
C LEU A 212 6.95 1.77 -3.81
N PRO A 213 7.22 2.96 -3.27
CA PRO A 213 7.29 3.18 -1.83
C PRO A 213 5.95 2.99 -1.11
N LEU A 214 5.92 2.11 -0.11
CA LEU A 214 4.86 1.96 0.89
C LEU A 214 5.24 2.69 2.18
N GLY A 215 5.38 4.01 2.09
CA GLY A 215 5.57 4.86 3.25
C GLY A 215 4.45 5.89 3.28
N PRO A 216 3.69 6.03 4.40
CA PRO A 216 2.80 7.17 4.53
C PRO A 216 3.63 8.44 4.34
N MET A 217 3.18 9.31 3.44
CA MET A 217 3.77 10.61 3.16
C MET A 217 5.10 10.62 2.37
N ALA A 218 5.80 9.50 2.22
CA ALA A 218 7.06 9.44 1.44
C ALA A 218 6.84 9.80 -0.04
N THR A 219 5.70 9.43 -0.61
CA THR A 219 5.29 9.78 -1.99
C THR A 219 4.99 11.26 -2.22
N TYR A 220 4.94 12.08 -1.16
CA TYR A 220 4.76 13.53 -1.23
C TYR A 220 6.07 14.31 -1.20
N ILE A 221 7.21 13.64 -1.03
CA ILE A 221 8.51 14.28 -1.10
C ILE A 221 8.74 14.67 -2.57
N ASN A 222 8.99 15.94 -2.85
CA ASN A 222 9.10 16.43 -4.22
C ASN A 222 10.54 16.43 -4.74
N HIS A 223 10.67 16.59 -6.05
CA HIS A 223 11.96 16.83 -6.69
C HIS A 223 12.50 18.24 -6.43
N SER A 224 13.81 18.36 -6.21
CA SER A 224 14.56 19.62 -6.32
C SER A 224 15.98 19.36 -6.82
N PRO A 225 16.54 20.19 -7.71
CA PRO A 225 17.96 20.13 -8.09
C PRO A 225 18.91 20.54 -6.94
N LYS A 226 18.36 21.10 -5.85
CA LYS A 226 19.07 21.37 -4.59
C LYS A 226 18.42 20.54 -3.48
N PRO A 227 18.65 19.21 -3.47
CA PRO A 227 18.03 18.34 -2.50
C PRO A 227 18.56 18.60 -1.09
N ASN A 228 17.73 18.36 -0.07
CA ASN A 228 18.14 18.33 1.33
C ASN A 228 18.06 16.92 1.94
N ALA A 229 17.57 15.95 1.17
CA ALA A 229 17.56 14.55 1.52
C ALA A 229 18.00 13.68 0.34
N TYR A 230 18.36 12.44 0.60
CA TYR A 230 18.64 11.42 -0.40
C TYR A 230 18.01 10.09 0.01
N ILE A 231 17.82 9.20 -0.96
CA ILE A 231 17.33 7.85 -0.72
C ILE A 231 18.49 6.86 -0.85
N THR A 232 18.50 5.82 -0.02
CA THR A 232 19.48 4.73 -0.06
C THR A 232 18.89 3.44 0.50
N TRP A 233 19.54 2.30 0.27
CA TRP A 233 19.15 1.03 0.89
C TRP A 233 19.24 1.09 2.41
N MET A 234 18.28 0.44 3.07
CA MET A 234 18.35 0.21 4.50
C MET A 234 19.39 -0.90 4.79
N ALA A 235 20.38 -0.56 5.60
CA ALA A 235 21.47 -1.45 5.99
C ALA A 235 21.13 -2.22 7.27
N THR A 236 21.77 -3.37 7.47
CA THR A 236 21.59 -4.19 8.67
C THR A 236 21.98 -3.47 9.96
N SER A 237 22.89 -2.48 9.87
CA SER A 237 23.30 -1.65 11.00
C SER A 237 22.27 -0.58 11.39
N ASP A 238 21.32 -0.25 10.53
CA ASP A 238 20.39 0.86 10.77
C ASP A 238 19.31 0.51 11.78
N THR A 239 18.81 -0.74 11.74
CA THR A 239 17.79 -1.22 12.66
C THR A 239 17.94 -2.73 12.85
N LYS A 240 17.52 -3.26 14.01
CA LYS A 240 17.55 -4.70 14.27
C LYS A 240 16.40 -5.50 13.65
N GLY A 241 15.49 -4.88 12.89
CA GLY A 241 14.27 -5.55 12.42
C GLY A 241 13.75 -5.13 11.05
N LEU A 242 14.07 -3.93 10.58
CA LEU A 242 13.75 -3.42 9.26
C LEU A 242 15.06 -3.41 8.45
N THR A 243 15.40 -4.52 7.81
CA THR A 243 16.65 -4.61 7.03
C THR A 243 16.40 -5.36 5.74
N ASN A 244 17.11 -4.98 4.69
CA ASN A 244 17.16 -5.80 3.50
C ASN A 244 17.89 -7.09 3.84
N ARG A 245 17.27 -8.25 3.58
CA ARG A 245 18.01 -9.50 3.59
C ARG A 245 19.02 -9.46 2.43
N PRO A 246 20.31 -9.77 2.65
CA PRO A 246 21.35 -9.58 1.63
C PRO A 246 21.01 -10.22 0.28
N TYR A 247 20.40 -11.42 0.31
CA TYR A 247 20.05 -12.18 -0.88
C TYR A 247 19.08 -11.47 -1.84
N TRP A 248 18.34 -10.43 -1.40
CA TRP A 248 17.39 -9.75 -2.30
C TRP A 248 18.10 -9.09 -3.47
N GLN A 249 19.26 -8.49 -3.22
CA GLN A 249 20.04 -7.79 -4.24
C GLN A 249 20.77 -8.74 -5.20
N ASP A 250 20.92 -10.02 -4.81
CA ASP A 250 21.55 -11.07 -5.63
C ASP A 250 20.55 -11.80 -6.54
N LYS A 251 19.24 -11.63 -6.30
CA LYS A 251 18.18 -12.26 -7.10
C LYS A 251 17.98 -11.55 -8.43
N SER A 252 17.60 -12.30 -9.46
CA SER A 252 17.17 -11.70 -10.74
C SER A 252 15.86 -10.95 -10.59
N VAL A 253 15.53 -10.08 -11.55
CA VAL A 253 14.26 -9.33 -11.56
C VAL A 253 13.06 -10.27 -11.50
N GLU A 254 13.04 -11.38 -12.25
CA GLU A 254 11.95 -12.36 -12.24
C GLU A 254 11.80 -13.02 -10.87
N GLN A 255 12.92 -13.35 -10.22
CA GLN A 255 12.90 -13.96 -8.89
C GLN A 255 12.36 -12.99 -7.83
N VAL A 256 12.69 -11.70 -7.94
CA VAL A 256 12.13 -10.66 -7.06
C VAL A 256 10.63 -10.52 -7.32
N LEU A 257 10.21 -10.41 -8.58
CA LEU A 257 8.81 -10.22 -8.97
C LEU A 257 7.89 -11.38 -8.57
N ARG A 258 8.40 -12.62 -8.50
CA ARG A 258 7.64 -13.80 -8.04
C ARG A 258 7.35 -13.79 -6.53
N LYS A 259 8.04 -12.97 -5.73
CA LYS A 259 7.81 -12.96 -4.29
C LYS A 259 6.49 -12.25 -3.97
N LYS A 260 5.66 -12.90 -3.15
CA LYS A 260 4.34 -12.40 -2.74
C LYS A 260 4.39 -11.38 -1.58
N TYR A 261 5.57 -11.13 -1.02
CA TYR A 261 5.75 -10.26 0.14
C TYR A 261 6.83 -9.19 -0.12
N VAL A 262 6.71 -8.06 0.57
CA VAL A 262 7.67 -6.97 0.51
C VAL A 262 8.87 -7.31 1.38
N GLY A 263 10.06 -7.39 0.78
CA GLY A 263 11.31 -7.61 1.50
C GLY A 263 12.40 -6.56 1.24
N ILE A 264 12.11 -5.59 0.36
CA ILE A 264 13.02 -4.49 0.03
C ILE A 264 12.57 -3.26 0.80
N VAL A 265 13.50 -2.61 1.48
CA VAL A 265 13.29 -1.39 2.25
C VAL A 265 14.38 -0.38 1.90
N MET A 266 13.97 0.81 1.47
CA MET A 266 14.88 1.96 1.37
C MET A 266 14.62 2.90 2.53
N LYS A 267 15.56 3.82 2.75
CA LYS A 267 15.44 4.88 3.75
C LYS A 267 15.74 6.22 3.09
N ILE A 268 15.04 7.24 3.56
CA ILE A 268 15.29 8.63 3.19
C ILE A 268 16.10 9.25 4.32
N VAL A 269 17.22 9.87 3.97
CA VAL A 269 18.24 10.35 4.91
C VAL A 269 18.53 11.82 4.64
N ALA A 270 18.71 12.60 5.69
CA ALA A 270 19.01 14.03 5.57
C ALA A 270 20.44 14.28 5.05
N LEU A 271 20.60 15.10 4.00
CA LEU A 271 21.90 15.51 3.45
C LEU A 271 22.58 16.61 4.28
N ARG A 272 21.78 17.32 5.07
CA ARG A 272 22.17 18.42 5.98
C ARG A 272 21.18 18.47 7.13
N ASP A 273 21.42 19.34 8.09
CA ASP A 273 20.42 19.62 9.12
C ASP A 273 19.16 20.21 8.48
N ILE A 274 17.98 19.71 8.88
CA ILE A 274 16.66 20.15 8.39
C ILE A 274 15.85 20.61 9.59
N LEU A 275 15.33 21.84 9.56
CA LEU A 275 14.52 22.37 10.64
C LEU A 275 13.05 21.95 10.55
N PRO A 276 12.30 21.93 11.67
CA PRO A 276 10.87 21.71 11.65
C PRO A 276 10.17 22.71 10.71
N GLY A 277 9.29 22.19 9.86
CA GLY A 277 8.54 22.98 8.88
C GLY A 277 9.25 23.22 7.56
N GLU A 278 10.52 22.82 7.39
CA GLU A 278 11.16 22.80 6.07
C GLU A 278 10.55 21.71 5.17
N GLU A 279 10.46 21.99 3.87
CA GLU A 279 10.06 20.98 2.88
C GLU A 279 11.22 20.02 2.63
N ILE A 280 10.93 18.72 2.71
CA ILE A 280 11.88 17.66 2.38
C ILE A 280 11.80 17.44 0.87
N VAL A 281 12.95 17.47 0.21
CA VAL A 281 13.06 17.35 -1.24
C VAL A 281 14.22 16.42 -1.63
N LEU A 282 13.99 15.63 -2.69
CA LEU A 282 14.92 14.66 -3.24
C LEU A 282 15.40 15.08 -4.63
N ASP A 283 16.55 14.54 -5.04
CA ASP A 283 16.93 14.54 -6.44
C ASP A 283 16.32 13.29 -7.11
N TYR A 284 15.52 13.49 -8.16
CA TYR A 284 14.88 12.41 -8.92
C TYR A 284 15.74 11.95 -10.10
N GLY A 285 16.86 12.64 -10.33
CA GLY A 285 17.79 12.40 -11.42
C GLY A 285 17.57 13.36 -12.60
N ASN A 286 18.67 13.55 -13.35
CA ASN A 286 18.71 14.47 -14.48
C ASN A 286 17.71 14.11 -15.60
N ASP A 287 17.40 12.82 -15.78
CA ASP A 287 16.46 12.37 -16.82
C ASP A 287 15.04 12.86 -16.52
N TRP A 288 14.65 12.80 -15.24
CA TRP A 288 13.38 13.32 -14.76
C TRP A 288 13.32 14.84 -14.93
N GLN A 289 14.37 15.56 -14.51
CA GLN A 289 14.45 17.02 -14.62
C GLN A 289 14.36 17.48 -16.08
N ARG A 290 15.07 16.82 -17.00
CA ARG A 290 14.99 17.13 -18.45
C ARG A 290 13.59 16.91 -19.01
N ALA A 291 12.92 15.82 -18.63
CA ALA A 291 11.55 15.56 -19.06
C ALA A 291 10.56 16.59 -18.50
N TYR A 292 10.73 16.98 -17.23
CA TYR A 292 9.92 18.01 -16.59
C TYR A 292 10.11 19.38 -17.26
N ASP A 293 11.35 19.78 -17.53
CA ASP A 293 11.64 21.04 -18.22
C ASP A 293 11.10 21.06 -19.65
N GLY A 294 11.16 19.93 -20.37
CA GLY A 294 10.57 19.79 -21.70
C GLY A 294 9.06 20.05 -21.70
N ILE A 295 8.33 19.51 -20.71
CA ILE A 295 6.89 19.73 -20.55
C ILE A 295 6.59 21.16 -20.06
N ARG A 296 7.43 21.72 -19.19
CA ARG A 296 7.26 23.10 -18.73
C ARG A 296 7.44 24.11 -19.86
N ALA A 297 8.33 23.82 -20.82
CA ALA A 297 8.60 24.67 -21.97
C ALA A 297 7.49 24.60 -23.05
N SER A 298 6.67 23.55 -23.08
CA SER A 298 5.69 23.34 -24.16
C SER A 298 4.46 24.26 -24.11
N ASP A 299 4.41 25.24 -23.19
CA ASP A 299 3.34 26.25 -23.01
C ASP A 299 1.89 25.69 -22.98
N THR A 300 1.77 24.37 -22.82
CA THR A 300 0.50 23.66 -22.76
C THR A 300 -0.14 23.97 -21.42
N ALA A 301 -1.12 24.87 -21.45
CA ALA A 301 -1.94 25.17 -20.28
C ALA A 301 -2.60 23.88 -19.79
N TRP A 302 -2.16 23.41 -18.62
CA TRP A 302 -2.74 22.22 -18.00
C TRP A 302 -4.24 22.43 -17.77
N PRO A 303 -5.08 21.43 -18.13
CA PRO A 303 -6.50 21.53 -17.91
C PRO A 303 -6.78 21.76 -16.42
N LEU A 304 -7.59 22.78 -16.11
CA LEU A 304 -7.98 23.12 -14.74
C LEU A 304 -8.71 21.93 -14.12
N LYS A 305 -8.17 21.35 -13.05
CA LYS A 305 -8.83 20.26 -12.33
C LYS A 305 -10.09 20.76 -11.63
N ALA A 306 -11.06 19.86 -11.47
CA ALA A 306 -12.28 20.14 -10.74
C ALA A 306 -12.03 20.66 -9.32
N GLN A 307 -11.02 20.13 -8.63
CA GLN A 307 -10.61 20.56 -7.30
C GLN A 307 -10.14 22.02 -7.27
N ASP A 308 -9.42 22.48 -8.31
CA ASP A 308 -8.95 23.87 -8.40
C ASP A 308 -10.09 24.85 -8.67
N LEU A 309 -11.09 24.43 -9.46
CA LEU A 309 -12.28 25.23 -9.74
C LEU A 309 -13.19 25.40 -8.52
N ARG A 310 -13.23 24.41 -7.61
CA ARG A 310 -13.97 24.55 -6.34
C ARG A 310 -13.54 25.81 -5.56
N ARG A 311 -12.27 26.22 -5.69
CA ARG A 311 -11.73 27.43 -5.02
C ARG A 311 -12.02 28.73 -5.76
N ARG A 312 -12.18 28.70 -7.09
CA ARG A 312 -12.17 29.90 -7.94
C ARG A 312 -13.56 30.32 -8.45
N HIS A 313 -14.62 29.60 -8.10
CA HIS A 313 -16.03 29.89 -8.44
C HIS A 313 -16.21 30.60 -9.79
N ARG A 314 -16.11 29.85 -10.88
CA ARG A 314 -16.30 30.38 -12.24
C ARG A 314 -17.65 29.95 -12.82
N ASP A 315 -18.27 30.86 -13.57
CA ASP A 315 -19.55 30.60 -14.22
C ASP A 315 -19.44 29.64 -15.41
N ARG A 316 -18.31 29.66 -16.10
CA ARG A 316 -18.04 28.78 -17.24
C ARG A 316 -17.09 27.65 -16.84
N LEU A 317 -17.57 26.42 -16.92
CA LEU A 317 -16.77 25.23 -16.67
C LEU A 317 -15.87 24.93 -17.88
N PRO A 318 -14.57 24.64 -17.66
CA PRO A 318 -13.70 24.06 -18.68
C PRO A 318 -14.26 22.75 -19.23
N ARG A 319 -13.88 22.40 -20.47
CA ARG A 319 -14.39 21.18 -21.15
C ARG A 319 -14.10 19.88 -20.38
N ASN A 320 -13.02 19.85 -19.59
CA ASN A 320 -12.58 18.70 -18.80
C ASN A 320 -13.24 18.62 -17.41
N VAL A 321 -14.06 19.60 -17.02
CA VAL A 321 -14.73 19.60 -15.71
C VAL A 321 -16.24 19.56 -15.89
N GLY A 322 -16.86 18.58 -15.25
CA GLY A 322 -18.29 18.44 -15.12
C GLY A 322 -18.79 18.95 -13.77
N MET A 323 -20.10 19.10 -13.68
CA MET A 323 -20.78 19.21 -12.39
C MET A 323 -21.40 17.85 -12.07
N ALA A 324 -21.30 17.43 -10.82
CA ALA A 324 -22.05 16.30 -10.31
C ALA A 324 -22.91 16.78 -9.15
N CYS A 325 -24.12 16.26 -9.02
CA CYS A 325 -25.01 16.61 -7.93
C CYS A 325 -25.56 15.35 -7.28
N PHE A 326 -25.76 15.43 -5.97
CA PHE A 326 -26.48 14.42 -5.22
C PHE A 326 -27.96 14.56 -5.50
N ILE A 327 -28.53 13.58 -6.20
CA ILE A 327 -29.92 13.62 -6.66
C ILE A 327 -30.55 12.28 -6.27
N ARG A 328 -31.59 12.32 -5.44
CA ARG A 328 -32.28 11.12 -4.94
C ARG A 328 -33.42 10.70 -5.88
N SER A 329 -33.65 9.41 -6.01
CA SER A 329 -34.72 8.78 -6.82
C SER A 329 -36.17 9.09 -6.36
N GLU A 330 -36.36 9.65 -5.17
CA GLU A 330 -37.67 10.03 -4.64
C GLU A 330 -38.01 11.46 -5.06
N TYR A 331 -38.80 11.57 -6.12
CA TYR A 331 -39.16 12.86 -6.70
C TYR A 331 -40.64 13.15 -6.60
N LYS A 332 -40.97 14.43 -6.45
CA LYS A 332 -42.28 14.93 -6.85
C LYS A 332 -42.21 15.31 -8.32
N VAL A 333 -42.90 14.54 -9.17
CA VAL A 333 -43.10 14.91 -10.59
C VAL A 333 -43.90 16.21 -10.60
N LEU A 334 -43.28 17.30 -11.05
CA LEU A 334 -43.96 18.60 -11.13
C LEU A 334 -44.78 18.70 -12.40
N ARG A 335 -44.16 18.36 -13.53
CA ARG A 335 -44.72 18.56 -14.87
C ARG A 335 -43.98 17.70 -15.89
N TYR A 336 -44.54 17.59 -17.09
CA TYR A 336 -43.88 17.01 -18.25
C TYR A 336 -43.42 18.14 -19.19
N ASN A 337 -42.24 18.00 -19.77
CA ASN A 337 -41.76 18.95 -20.78
C ASN A 337 -42.45 18.68 -22.14
N ARG A 338 -42.16 19.51 -23.16
CA ARG A 338 -42.74 19.35 -24.51
C ARG A 338 -42.40 18.01 -25.18
N ASN A 339 -41.36 17.32 -24.72
CA ASN A 339 -40.93 16.01 -25.19
C ASN A 339 -41.49 14.87 -24.32
N ASN A 340 -42.46 15.15 -23.46
CA ASN A 340 -43.06 14.22 -22.51
C ASN A 340 -42.05 13.62 -21.49
N GLN A 341 -40.93 14.30 -21.24
CA GLN A 341 -39.98 13.90 -20.19
C GLN A 341 -40.41 14.51 -18.85
N GLN A 342 -40.27 13.74 -17.78
CA GLN A 342 -40.62 14.19 -16.43
C GLN A 342 -39.63 15.27 -15.96
N ILE A 343 -40.19 16.38 -15.49
CA ILE A 343 -39.47 17.41 -14.75
C ILE A 343 -39.79 17.20 -13.27
N THR A 344 -38.74 16.97 -12.49
CA THR A 344 -38.84 16.73 -11.05
C THR A 344 -38.32 17.93 -10.27
N GLN A 345 -38.88 18.16 -9.07
CA GLN A 345 -38.31 19.13 -8.14
C GLN A 345 -37.27 18.45 -7.26
N PHE A 346 -36.15 19.13 -7.02
CA PHE A 346 -35.26 18.74 -5.94
C PHE A 346 -36.00 18.78 -4.61
N VAL A 347 -36.00 17.66 -3.88
CA VAL A 347 -36.51 17.56 -2.52
C VAL A 347 -35.30 17.45 -1.60
N GLU A 348 -35.24 18.32 -0.59
CA GLU A 348 -34.10 18.41 0.33
C GLU A 348 -33.73 17.04 0.91
N THR A 349 -32.47 16.63 0.75
CA THR A 349 -32.00 15.31 1.14
C THR A 349 -31.46 15.32 2.58
N SER A 350 -31.83 14.28 3.33
CA SER A 350 -31.08 13.82 4.49
C SER A 350 -29.69 13.33 4.03
N PRO A 351 -28.60 13.60 4.77
CA PRO A 351 -27.21 13.37 4.36
C PRO A 351 -26.76 11.90 4.27
N ARG A 352 -27.67 10.94 4.00
CA ARG A 352 -27.41 9.49 4.17
C ARG A 352 -27.89 8.56 3.06
N GLY A 353 -28.06 9.01 1.83
CA GLY A 353 -28.35 8.10 0.72
C GLY A 353 -28.31 8.82 -0.62
N GLU A 354 -27.15 8.83 -1.24
CA GLU A 354 -26.72 9.89 -2.15
C GLU A 354 -26.07 9.32 -3.42
N ASP A 355 -26.88 9.01 -4.44
CA ASP A 355 -26.35 8.74 -5.78
C ASP A 355 -25.77 10.04 -6.35
N LEU A 356 -24.45 10.07 -6.54
CA LEU A 356 -23.75 11.19 -7.15
C LEU A 356 -23.83 11.04 -8.68
N CYS A 357 -24.69 11.84 -9.30
CA CYS A 357 -24.90 11.80 -10.75
C CYS A 357 -24.11 12.91 -11.44
N ILE A 358 -23.50 12.63 -12.60
CA ILE A 358 -22.95 13.67 -13.48
C ILE A 358 -24.14 14.40 -14.12
N VAL A 359 -24.11 15.74 -14.09
CA VAL A 359 -25.21 16.56 -14.58
C VAL A 359 -24.76 17.62 -15.57
N ASP A 360 -25.63 17.95 -16.51
CA ASP A 360 -25.50 19.12 -17.38
C ASP A 360 -26.35 20.27 -16.85
N VAL A 361 -25.76 21.46 -16.72
CA VAL A 361 -26.46 22.64 -16.18
C VAL A 361 -27.27 23.30 -17.28
N LEU A 362 -28.60 23.28 -17.17
CA LEU A 362 -29.52 23.90 -18.12
C LEU A 362 -29.76 25.38 -17.78
N ALA A 363 -29.97 25.70 -16.50
CA ALA A 363 -30.21 27.06 -16.05
C ALA A 363 -29.68 27.30 -14.62
N ARG A 364 -29.43 28.58 -14.29
CA ARG A 364 -28.99 29.02 -12.96
C ARG A 364 -29.98 30.06 -12.43
N HIS A 365 -30.50 29.84 -11.23
CA HIS A 365 -31.49 30.71 -10.59
C HIS A 365 -31.06 31.02 -9.15
N ALA A 366 -30.51 32.21 -8.91
CA ALA A 366 -30.25 32.77 -7.57
C ALA A 366 -29.71 31.77 -6.51
N GLY A 367 -28.70 30.96 -6.86
CA GLY A 367 -28.08 29.97 -5.96
C GLY A 367 -28.55 28.52 -6.16
N ASN A 368 -29.57 28.31 -7.00
CA ASN A 368 -30.06 27.00 -7.41
C ASN A 368 -29.76 26.73 -8.89
N TYR A 369 -29.75 25.46 -9.25
CA TYR A 369 -29.53 24.97 -10.60
C TYR A 369 -30.77 24.22 -11.10
N THR A 370 -31.03 24.36 -12.40
CA THR A 370 -31.83 23.40 -13.15
C THR A 370 -30.86 22.54 -13.92
N VAL A 371 -30.86 21.24 -13.66
CA VAL A 371 -29.86 20.31 -14.19
C VAL A 371 -30.53 19.16 -14.93
N LEU A 372 -29.81 18.63 -15.91
CA LEU A 372 -30.15 17.40 -16.60
C LEU A 372 -29.25 16.29 -16.04
N ALA A 373 -29.81 15.41 -15.23
CA ALA A 373 -29.11 14.37 -14.51
C ALA A 373 -29.21 13.03 -15.24
N ARG A 374 -28.07 12.36 -15.44
CA ARG A 374 -28.05 10.99 -15.95
C ARG A 374 -28.09 10.02 -14.78
N VAL A 375 -29.28 9.51 -14.47
CA VAL A 375 -29.53 8.63 -13.30
C VAL A 375 -29.19 7.18 -13.61
N SER A 376 -29.35 6.76 -14.87
CA SER A 376 -28.86 5.48 -15.38
C SER A 376 -28.37 5.62 -16.82
N LEU A 377 -27.86 4.54 -17.43
CA LEU A 377 -27.38 4.55 -18.83
C LEU A 377 -28.44 5.07 -19.81
N ASP A 378 -29.71 4.71 -19.59
CA ASP A 378 -30.83 5.02 -20.49
C ASP A 378 -31.79 6.09 -19.93
N ARG A 379 -31.62 6.48 -18.66
CA ARG A 379 -32.52 7.40 -17.98
C ARG A 379 -31.84 8.73 -17.70
N VAL A 380 -32.40 9.78 -18.30
CA VAL A 380 -32.01 11.17 -18.08
C VAL A 380 -33.21 11.94 -17.55
N GLU A 381 -33.00 12.71 -16.49
CA GLU A 381 -34.06 13.44 -15.79
C GLU A 381 -33.72 14.91 -15.65
N GLN A 382 -34.70 15.78 -15.86
CA GLN A 382 -34.55 17.19 -15.60
C GLN A 382 -34.99 17.50 -14.17
N VAL A 383 -34.07 18.02 -13.36
CA VAL A 383 -34.31 18.36 -11.95
C VAL A 383 -34.21 19.85 -11.76
N GLU A 384 -35.27 20.47 -11.25
CA GLU A 384 -35.35 21.90 -10.96
C GLU A 384 -35.04 22.20 -9.49
N ASN A 385 -34.55 23.42 -9.22
CA ASN A 385 -34.24 23.93 -7.89
C ASN A 385 -33.19 23.13 -7.09
N VAL A 386 -32.21 22.53 -7.76
CA VAL A 386 -31.10 21.84 -7.10
C VAL A 386 -30.21 22.87 -6.39
N PRO A 387 -30.07 22.84 -5.06
CA PRO A 387 -29.29 23.82 -4.35
C PRO A 387 -27.81 23.62 -4.65
N ARG A 388 -27.05 24.73 -4.68
CA ARG A 388 -25.61 24.66 -4.96
C ARG A 388 -24.84 23.75 -3.99
N THR A 389 -25.28 23.64 -2.74
CA THR A 389 -24.70 22.76 -1.72
C THR A 389 -24.82 21.27 -2.07
N ALA A 390 -25.80 20.88 -2.90
CA ALA A 390 -25.96 19.51 -3.38
C ALA A 390 -25.04 19.18 -4.58
N CYS A 391 -24.30 20.17 -5.10
CA CYS A 391 -23.48 20.00 -6.29
C CYS A 391 -21.99 20.19 -6.01
N THR A 392 -21.18 19.44 -6.73
CA THR A 392 -19.73 19.48 -6.68
C THR A 392 -19.14 19.43 -8.09
N PHE A 393 -17.89 19.85 -8.24
CA PHE A 393 -17.17 19.68 -9.50
C PHE A 393 -16.44 18.35 -9.51
N VAL A 394 -16.50 17.66 -10.64
CA VAL A 394 -15.76 16.41 -10.90
C VAL A 394 -15.04 16.53 -12.24
N ASP A 395 -13.87 15.92 -12.36
CA ASP A 395 -13.22 15.80 -13.65
C ASP A 395 -14.06 14.87 -14.52
N ARG A 396 -14.26 15.21 -15.80
CA ARG A 396 -15.02 14.35 -16.70
C ARG A 396 -14.24 13.04 -16.93
N PRO A 397 -14.95 11.91 -17.17
CA PRO A 397 -14.29 10.66 -17.52
C PRO A 397 -13.27 10.87 -18.65
N TYR A 398 -12.09 10.25 -18.52
CA TYR A 398 -11.00 10.34 -19.50
C TYR A 398 -10.38 11.72 -19.71
N THR A 399 -10.62 12.67 -18.79
CA THR A 399 -10.03 14.02 -18.87
C THR A 399 -9.11 14.37 -17.70
N SER A 400 -8.93 13.42 -16.76
CA SER A 400 -7.91 13.55 -15.72
C SER A 400 -6.50 13.42 -16.32
N ASP A 401 -5.51 13.83 -15.54
CA ASP A 401 -4.08 13.69 -15.86
C ASP A 401 -3.68 12.27 -16.29
N LEU A 402 -4.36 11.24 -15.78
CA LEU A 402 -4.17 9.84 -16.19
C LEU A 402 -4.31 9.62 -17.70
N HIS A 403 -5.12 10.44 -18.35
CA HIS A 403 -5.50 10.34 -19.77
C HIS A 403 -4.93 11.47 -20.63
N VAL A 404 -4.24 12.44 -20.03
CA VAL A 404 -3.66 13.55 -20.79
C VAL A 404 -2.40 13.08 -21.52
N ASP A 405 -2.41 13.26 -22.83
CA ASP A 405 -1.25 13.06 -23.69
C ASP A 405 -0.15 14.06 -23.31
N GLY A 406 1.09 13.57 -23.25
CA GLY A 406 2.22 14.40 -22.83
C GLY A 406 2.30 14.67 -21.33
N ALA A 407 1.41 14.10 -20.51
CA ALA A 407 1.61 14.15 -19.07
C ALA A 407 2.92 13.45 -18.68
N LEU A 408 3.65 14.05 -17.72
CA LEU A 408 4.93 13.53 -17.25
C LEU A 408 4.72 12.10 -16.75
N ARG A 409 5.54 11.18 -17.26
CA ARG A 409 5.55 9.76 -16.91
C ARG A 409 7.00 9.32 -16.84
N GLN A 410 7.65 9.60 -15.73
CA GLN A 410 9.08 9.35 -15.54
C GLN A 410 9.35 8.71 -14.20
N VAL A 411 10.15 7.64 -14.22
CA VAL A 411 10.65 6.97 -13.02
C VAL A 411 11.58 7.90 -12.25
N ILE A 412 11.54 7.79 -10.93
CA ILE A 412 12.55 8.38 -10.05
C ILE A 412 13.82 7.53 -10.14
N ARG A 413 14.91 8.10 -10.68
CA ARG A 413 16.11 7.32 -10.98
C ARG A 413 16.86 6.94 -9.71
N ILE A 414 17.15 5.64 -9.55
CA ILE A 414 18.16 5.17 -8.61
C ILE A 414 19.53 5.30 -9.31
N PRO A 415 20.54 5.94 -8.68
CA PRO A 415 21.88 6.05 -9.28
C PRO A 415 22.50 4.69 -9.58
N ASP A 416 23.28 4.63 -10.67
CA ASP A 416 23.93 3.42 -11.17
C ASP A 416 24.78 2.71 -10.10
N GLU A 417 25.44 3.50 -9.24
CA GLU A 417 26.31 3.03 -8.15
C GLU A 417 25.53 2.32 -7.03
N GLN A 418 24.25 2.65 -6.88
CA GLN A 418 23.38 2.06 -5.86
C GLN A 418 22.52 0.93 -6.43
N PHE A 419 22.28 0.88 -7.74
CA PHE A 419 21.37 -0.08 -8.33
C PHE A 419 22.03 -1.47 -8.53
N PRO A 420 21.50 -2.55 -7.92
CA PRO A 420 22.10 -3.88 -8.01
C PRO A 420 22.29 -4.35 -9.45
N LEU A 421 23.48 -4.90 -9.76
CA LEU A 421 23.79 -5.40 -11.11
C LEU A 421 22.86 -6.55 -11.52
N ALA A 422 22.46 -7.41 -10.57
CA ALA A 422 21.55 -8.53 -10.83
C ALA A 422 20.14 -8.10 -11.26
N TRP A 423 19.78 -6.82 -11.01
CA TRP A 423 18.49 -6.26 -11.38
C TRP A 423 18.54 -5.50 -12.70
N ARG A 424 19.71 -5.37 -13.32
CA ARG A 424 19.82 -4.81 -14.66
C ARG A 424 19.56 -5.95 -15.66
N ASP A 425 18.65 -5.75 -16.59
CA ASP A 425 18.26 -6.70 -17.63
C ASP A 425 19.32 -6.76 -18.75
N LEU A 426 20.59 -6.91 -18.38
CA LEU A 426 21.75 -6.90 -19.29
C LEU A 426 21.97 -8.24 -20.02
N ARG A 427 20.92 -9.06 -20.17
CA ARG A 427 20.99 -10.40 -20.76
C ARG A 427 20.41 -10.46 -22.16
#